data_AF-A0A2V6WCJ9-F1
#
_entry.id   AF-A0A2V6WCJ9-F1
#
_cell.length_a   1.000
_cell.length_b   1.000
_cell.length_c   1.000
_cell.angle_alpha   90.00
_cell.angle_beta   90.00
_cell.angle_gamma   90.00
#
_symmetry.space_group_name_H-M   'P 1'
#
loop_
_entity.id
_entity.type
_entity.pdbx_description
1 polymer ?
#
loop_
_entity_poly.entity_id
_entity_poly.type
_entity_poly.pdbx_seq_one_letter_code
_entity_poly.pdbx_strand_id
1 'polypeptide(L)' 'RGMEATRRPLAKVEGRRRMRQSGLTIAWRGTPRLDDWVAYIVNGTKSKKLILADVVSEGKLKSMLSRLQTMS' A
#
# COMPACT_ATOMS: atom_id res chain seq x y z
N ARG A 1 -9.15 -26.67 -14.07
CA ARG A 1 -7.70 -26.85 -13.82
C ARG A 1 -6.96 -25.74 -14.59
N GLY A 2 -6.06 -25.03 -13.91
CA GLY A 2 -4.92 -24.36 -14.56
C GLY A 2 -5.13 -22.92 -15.03
N MET A 3 -5.04 -21.97 -14.10
CA MET A 3 -4.11 -20.85 -14.24
C MET A 3 -3.81 -20.36 -12.83
N GLU A 4 -2.81 -20.99 -12.22
CA GLU A 4 -2.05 -20.36 -11.14
C GLU A 4 -1.35 -19.18 -11.81
N ALA A 5 -2.06 -18.04 -11.93
CA ALA A 5 -1.58 -16.83 -12.55
C ALA A 5 -0.20 -16.56 -11.95
N THR A 6 0.83 -16.70 -12.79
CA THR A 6 2.23 -16.70 -12.38
C THR A 6 2.47 -15.48 -11.49
N ARG A 7 2.50 -15.73 -10.18
CA ARG A 7 2.41 -14.70 -9.15
C ARG A 7 3.66 -13.84 -9.26
N ARG A 8 3.53 -12.60 -9.73
CA ARG A 8 4.64 -11.65 -9.68
C ARG A 8 5.09 -11.55 -8.21
N PRO A 9 6.40 -11.72 -7.92
CA PRO A 9 6.91 -11.60 -6.56
C PRO A 9 6.44 -10.27 -6.00
N LEU A 10 5.79 -10.32 -4.83
CA LEU A 10 5.14 -9.21 -4.12
C LEU A 10 5.65 -7.86 -4.63
N ALA A 11 4.85 -7.20 -5.48
CA ALA A 11 5.33 -6.11 -6.32
C ALA A 11 6.26 -5.16 -5.53
N LYS A 12 7.34 -4.75 -6.19
CA LYS A 12 8.24 -3.71 -5.68
C LYS A 12 7.40 -2.56 -5.12
N VAL A 13 7.83 -1.96 -4.01
CA VAL A 13 7.12 -0.79 -3.46
C VAL A 13 7.00 0.25 -4.56
N GLU A 14 5.76 0.58 -4.94
CA GLU A 14 5.47 1.45 -6.08
C GLU A 14 5.45 2.92 -5.67
N GLY A 15 5.10 3.19 -4.41
CA GLY A 15 5.18 4.54 -3.88
C GLY A 15 5.38 4.58 -2.38
N ARG A 16 5.93 5.72 -1.95
CA ARG A 16 6.11 6.08 -0.55
C ARG A 16 5.77 7.54 -0.35
N ARG A 17 5.22 7.87 0.82
CA ARG A 17 4.92 9.25 1.20
C ARG A 17 5.16 9.45 2.68
N ARG A 18 5.81 10.56 3.03
CA ARG A 18 5.96 11.03 4.41
C ARG A 18 4.78 11.94 4.76
N MET A 19 4.09 11.60 5.84
CA MET A 19 3.09 12.45 6.48
C MET A 19 3.81 13.52 7.29
N ARG A 20 3.57 14.80 6.98
CA ARG A 20 4.32 15.92 7.57
C ARG A 20 4.06 16.08 9.07
N GLN A 21 2.80 15.98 9.49
CA GLN A 21 2.42 16.22 10.90
C GLN A 21 2.71 15.04 11.81
N SER A 22 2.31 13.83 11.43
CA SER A 22 2.53 12.65 12.27
C SER A 22 3.94 12.08 12.17
N GLY A 23 4.73 12.51 11.18
CA GLY A 23 6.04 11.90 10.92
C GLY A 23 5.92 10.42 10.55
N LEU A 24 4.78 9.95 10.08
CA LEU A 24 4.64 8.57 9.60
C LEU A 24 5.02 8.49 8.13
N THR A 25 5.60 7.35 7.72
CA THR A 25 5.83 7.08 6.29
C THR A 25 4.86 6.00 5.86
N ILE A 26 4.06 6.26 4.84
CA ILE A 26 3.16 5.29 4.23
C ILE A 26 3.81 4.76 2.94
N ALA A 27 3.79 3.46 2.74
CA ALA A 27 4.19 2.81 1.50
C ALA A 27 3.01 2.04 0.91
N TRP A 28 2.96 1.94 -0.41
CA TRP A 28 1.95 1.16 -1.11
C TRP A 28 2.53 0.41 -2.31
N ARG A 29 1.84 -0.65 -2.70
CA ARG A 29 2.17 -1.48 -3.86
C ARG A 29 0.94 -2.22 -4.37
N GLY A 30 0.97 -2.61 -5.64
CA GLY A 30 0.06 -3.63 -6.16
C GLY A 30 0.29 -4.97 -5.46
N THR A 31 -0.76 -5.76 -5.36
CA THR A 31 -0.70 -7.16 -4.92
C THR A 31 -0.73 -8.08 -6.15
N PRO A 32 -0.48 -9.40 -5.99
CA PRO A 32 -0.57 -10.35 -7.10
C PRO A 32 -1.98 -10.53 -7.69
N ARG A 33 -3.02 -10.00 -7.04
CA ARG A 33 -4.40 -10.03 -7.56
C ARG A 33 -4.61 -8.81 -8.47
N LEU A 34 -5.37 -9.01 -9.55
CA LEU A 34 -5.32 -8.18 -10.76
C LEU A 34 -5.63 -6.69 -10.55
N ASP A 35 -6.31 -6.31 -9.46
CA ASP A 35 -6.70 -4.91 -9.21
C ASP A 35 -6.49 -4.47 -7.76
N ASP A 36 -5.85 -5.31 -6.96
CA ASP A 36 -5.78 -5.13 -5.51
C ASP A 36 -4.47 -4.48 -5.12
N TRP A 37 -4.55 -3.45 -4.30
CA TRP A 37 -3.43 -2.72 -3.71
C TRP A 37 -3.41 -2.87 -2.20
N VAL A 38 -2.21 -2.74 -1.64
CA VAL A 38 -1.99 -2.68 -0.19
C VAL A 38 -1.24 -1.40 0.16
N ALA A 39 -1.65 -0.76 1.25
CA ALA A 39 -0.94 0.36 1.86
C ALA A 39 -0.65 0.07 3.33
N TYR A 40 0.53 0.48 3.79
CA TYR A 40 0.98 0.22 5.15
C TYR A 40 1.89 1.31 5.67
N ILE A 41 1.93 1.48 6.99
CA ILE A 41 2.90 2.33 7.65
C ILE A 41 4.25 1.62 7.66
N VAL A 42 5.26 2.30 7.14
CA VAL A 42 6.67 1.93 7.28
C VAL A 42 7.08 2.27 8.71
N ASN A 43 6.93 1.29 9.58
CA ASN A 43 7.60 1.31 10.88
C ASN A 43 9.00 0.76 10.64
N GLY A 44 10.08 1.44 11.07
CA GLY A 44 11.48 1.16 10.68
C GLY A 44 12.02 -0.24 11.01
N THR A 45 11.17 -1.14 11.49
CA THR A 45 11.45 -2.55 11.76
C THR A 45 10.94 -3.42 10.60
N LYS A 46 11.69 -4.45 10.24
CA LYS A 46 11.30 -5.39 9.16
C LYS A 46 10.11 -6.28 9.54
N SER A 47 9.74 -6.32 10.82
CA SER A 47 8.97 -7.42 11.41
C SER A 47 7.46 -7.18 11.47
N LYS A 48 6.99 -5.92 11.51
CA LYS A 48 5.55 -5.62 11.56
C LYS A 48 5.21 -4.40 10.70
N LYS A 49 4.61 -4.66 9.53
CA LYS A 49 3.94 -3.63 8.73
C LYS A 49 2.55 -3.41 9.31
N LEU A 50 2.23 -2.18 9.69
CA LEU A 50 0.86 -1.83 10.09
C LEU A 50 0.07 -1.55 8.82
N ILE A 51 -0.89 -2.42 8.51
CA ILE A 51 -1.70 -2.33 7.30
C ILE A 51 -2.73 -1.22 7.47
N LEU A 52 -2.76 -0.29 6.52
CA LEU A 52 -3.75 0.79 6.45
C LEU A 52 -4.91 0.42 5.53
N ALA A 53 -4.61 -0.28 4.45
CA ALA A 53 -5.60 -0.85 3.55
C ALA A 53 -5.02 -2.10 2.90
N ASP A 54 -5.85 -3.13 2.75
CA ASP A 54 -5.53 -4.37 2.06
C ASP A 54 -6.66 -4.71 1.08
N VAL A 55 -6.31 -5.29 -0.07
CA VAL A 55 -7.28 -5.70 -1.10
C VAL A 55 -8.19 -4.53 -1.54
N VAL A 56 -7.59 -3.39 -1.86
CA VAL A 56 -8.34 -2.21 -2.35
C VAL A 56 -7.97 -1.84 -3.78
N SER A 57 -8.92 -1.33 -4.55
CA SER A 57 -8.62 -0.81 -5.89
C SER A 57 -7.67 0.38 -5.85
N GLU A 58 -6.93 0.58 -6.94
CA GLU A 58 -5.97 1.69 -7.07
C GLU A 58 -6.61 3.06 -6.84
N GLY A 59 -7.79 3.30 -7.43
CA GLY A 59 -8.51 4.55 -7.29
C GLY A 59 -8.92 4.83 -5.84
N LYS A 60 -9.37 3.80 -5.12
CA LYS A 60 -9.71 3.90 -3.69
C LYS A 60 -8.47 4.18 -2.84
N LEU A 61 -7.35 3.50 -3.13
CA LEU A 61 -6.08 3.76 -2.49
C LEU A 61 -5.64 5.23 -2.68
N LYS A 62 -5.62 5.72 -3.93
CA LYS A 62 -5.20 7.10 -4.24
C LYS A 62 -6.09 8.14 -3.58
N SER A 63 -7.41 7.93 -3.61
CA SER A 63 -8.37 8.81 -2.92
C SER A 63 -8.11 8.87 -1.41
N MET A 64 -7.90 7.71 -0.77
CA MET A 64 -7.55 7.62 0.65
C MET A 64 -6.24 8.36 0.97
N LEU A 65 -5.18 8.13 0.19
CA LEU A 65 -3.89 8.80 0.38
C LEU A 65 -3.98 10.32 0.22
N SER A 66 -4.81 10.81 -0.72
CA SER A 66 -5.05 12.24 -0.90
C SER A 66 -5.78 12.84 0.30
N ARG A 67 -6.76 12.14 0.85
CA ARG A 67 -7.50 12.61 2.05
C ARG A 67 -6.60 12.63 3.28
N LEU A 68 -5.79 11.60 3.48
CA LEU A 68 -4.82 11.55 4.57
C LEU A 68 -3.86 12.75 4.50
N GLN A 69 -3.42 13.15 3.30
CA GLN A 69 -2.58 14.34 3.12
C GLN A 69 -3.26 15.64 3.57
N THR A 70 -4.58 15.75 3.41
CA THR A 70 -5.35 16.94 3.78
C THR A 70 -5.81 16.96 5.23
N MET A 71 -5.71 15.84 5.94
CA MET A 71 -5.99 15.80 7.38
C MET A 71 -4.82 16.45 8.09
N SER A 72 -5.10 17.66 8.61
CA SER A 72 -4.16 18.49 9.36
C SER A 72 -4.03 18.10 10.83
#